data_AF-A0A7L7KW75-F1
#
_entry.id   AF-A0A7L7KW75-F1
#
_cell.length_a   1.000
_cell.length_b   1.000
_cell.length_c   1.000
_cell.angle_alpha   90.00
_cell.angle_beta   90.00
_cell.angle_gamma   90.00
#
_symmetry.space_group_name_H-M   'P 1'
#
loop_
_entity.id
_entity.type
_entity.pdbx_description
1 polymer ?
#
loop_
_entity_poly.entity_id
_entity_poly.type
_entity_poly.pdbx_seq_one_letter_code
_entity_poly.pdbx_strand_id
1 'polypeptide(L)' 'MTPTTAVTMLFKRIVVTDSYPVDLTLTDREKTTNELMNTVEKFPVNKINSKEEALNWLEEDE' A
#
# COMPACT_ATOMS: atom_id res chain seq x y z
N MET A 1 13.58 -21.45 2.79
CA MET A 1 13.32 -21.30 1.35
C MET A 1 13.96 -19.99 0.92
N THR A 2 14.87 -19.98 -0.05
CA THR A 2 15.47 -18.71 -0.50
C THR A 2 14.57 -18.05 -1.55
N PRO A 3 14.59 -16.71 -1.68
CA PRO A 3 13.80 -15.99 -2.70
C PRO A 3 14.05 -16.53 -4.12
N THR A 4 15.31 -16.87 -4.42
CA THR A 4 15.73 -17.45 -5.71
C THR A 4 15.06 -18.79 -6.00
N THR A 5 14.89 -19.65 -4.99
CA THR A 5 14.21 -20.94 -5.14
C THR A 5 12.72 -20.74 -5.42
N ALA A 6 12.07 -19.78 -4.74
CA ALA A 6 10.65 -19.47 -4.96
C ALA A 6 10.39 -18.96 -6.39
N VAL A 7 11.21 -18.03 -6.89
CA VAL A 7 11.12 -17.49 -8.26
C VAL A 7 11.30 -18.60 -9.30
N THR A 8 12.29 -19.48 -9.11
CA THR A 8 12.58 -20.57 -10.05
C THR A 8 11.45 -21.59 -10.12
N MET A 9 10.84 -21.93 -8.98
CA MET A 9 9.67 -22.83 -8.94
C MET A 9 8.45 -22.21 -9.63
N LEU A 10 8.20 -20.92 -9.42
CA LEU A 10 7.10 -20.21 -10.06
C LEU A 10 7.28 -20.17 -11.59
N PHE A 11 8.49 -19.82 -12.05
CA PHE A 11 8.83 -19.76 -13.47
C PHE A 11 8.66 -21.11 -14.17
N LYS A 12 9.18 -22.20 -13.57
CA LYS A 12 8.99 -23.55 -14.10
C LYS A 12 7.51 -23.94 -14.20
N ARG A 13 6.69 -23.52 -13.24
CA ARG A 13 5.25 -23.79 -13.25
C ARG A 13 4.54 -23.07 -14.39
N ILE A 14 4.85 -21.78 -14.61
CA ILE A 14 4.28 -20.97 -15.70
C ILE A 14 4.59 -21.59 -17.08
N VAL A 15 5.84 -22.01 -17.31
CA VAL A 15 6.27 -22.62 -18.57
C VAL A 15 5.55 -23.94 -18.86
N VAL A 16 5.21 -24.71 -17.82
CA VAL A 16 4.54 -26.01 -17.96
C VAL A 16 3.03 -25.85 -18.15
N THR A 17 2.40 -24.86 -17.54
CA THR A 17 0.93 -24.69 -17.58
C THR A 17 0.45 -23.73 -18.66
N ASP A 18 1.36 -23.01 -19.33
CA ASP A 18 1.07 -21.89 -20.26
C ASP A 18 0.06 -20.88 -19.67
N SER A 19 0.02 -20.82 -18.34
CA SER A 19 -0.94 -20.09 -17.53
C SER A 19 -0.25 -19.64 -16.26
N TYR A 20 -0.54 -18.43 -15.80
CA TYR A 20 0.04 -17.95 -14.55
C TYR A 20 -0.65 -18.68 -13.37
N PRO A 21 0.10 -19.41 -12.52
CA PRO A 21 -0.48 -20.32 -11.53
C PRO A 21 -0.98 -19.62 -10.25
N VAL A 22 -0.98 -18.29 -10.24
CA VAL A 22 -1.58 -17.45 -9.19
C VAL A 22 -2.35 -16.32 -9.87
N ASP A 23 -3.26 -15.68 -9.17
CA ASP A 23 -3.89 -14.48 -9.72
C ASP A 23 -2.92 -13.31 -9.54
N LEU A 24 -2.49 -12.69 -10.65
CA LEU A 24 -1.65 -11.48 -10.62
C LEU A 24 -2.46 -10.23 -10.34
N THR A 25 -3.78 -10.33 -10.38
CA THR A 25 -4.63 -9.20 -10.07
C THR A 25 -4.63 -8.97 -8.57
N LEU A 26 -4.59 -7.70 -8.18
CA LEU A 26 -4.80 -7.32 -6.79
C LEU A 26 -6.15 -7.87 -6.33
N THR A 27 -6.16 -8.49 -5.15
CA THR A 27 -7.41 -8.86 -4.49
C THR A 27 -8.24 -7.61 -4.26
N ASP A 28 -9.57 -7.75 -4.18
CA ASP A 28 -10.44 -6.59 -3.97
C ASP A 28 -10.10 -5.84 -2.67
N ARG A 29 -9.63 -6.57 -1.65
CA ARG A 29 -9.10 -5.98 -0.42
C ARG A 29 -7.87 -5.10 -0.66
N GLU A 30 -6.93 -5.56 -1.49
CA GLU A 30 -5.73 -4.78 -1.83
C GLU A 30 -6.07 -3.57 -2.70
N LYS A 31 -7.04 -3.69 -3.62
CA LYS A 31 -7.56 -2.56 -4.39
C LYS A 31 -8.16 -1.50 -3.48
N THR A 32 -9.08 -1.87 -2.58
CA THR A 32 -9.69 -0.94 -1.63
C THR A 32 -8.64 -0.28 -0.72
N THR A 33 -7.63 -1.02 -0.29
CA THR A 33 -6.53 -0.47 0.53
C THR A 33 -5.73 0.57 -0.26
N ASN A 34 -5.38 0.27 -1.52
CA ASN A 34 -4.68 1.21 -2.39
C ASN A 34 -5.52 2.44 -2.71
N GLU A 35 -6.81 2.28 -2.98
CA GLU A 35 -7.74 3.40 -3.20
C GLU A 35 -7.86 4.30 -1.97
N LEU A 36 -7.95 3.70 -0.77
CA LEU A 36 -7.96 4.42 0.49
C LEU A 36 -6.66 5.21 0.69
N MET A 37 -5.49 4.57 0.52
CA MET A 37 -4.20 5.24 0.63
C MET A 37 -4.07 6.41 -0.35
N ASN A 38 -4.41 6.19 -1.61
CA ASN A 38 -4.37 7.22 -2.65
C ASN A 38 -5.35 8.37 -2.40
N THR A 39 -6.46 8.11 -1.71
CA THR A 39 -7.43 9.13 -1.32
C THR A 39 -6.93 9.90 -0.11
N VAL A 40 -6.35 9.22 0.87
CA VAL A 40 -5.82 9.83 2.09
C VAL A 40 -4.62 10.72 1.79
N GLU A 41 -3.74 10.31 0.88
CA GLU A 41 -2.59 11.10 0.46
C GLU A 41 -2.98 12.43 -0.21
N LYS A 42 -4.15 12.49 -0.83
CA LYS A 42 -4.67 13.69 -1.49
C LYS A 42 -5.37 14.64 -0.51
N PHE A 43 -5.62 14.23 0.74
CA PHE A 43 -6.20 15.15 1.70
C PHE A 43 -5.18 16.23 2.07
N PRO A 44 -5.60 17.51 2.10
CA PRO A 44 -4.74 18.56 2.59
C PRO A 44 -4.46 18.32 4.07
N VAL A 45 -3.20 18.06 4.40
CA VAL A 45 -2.73 17.91 5.78
C VAL A 45 -1.97 19.15 6.20
N ASN A 46 -2.37 19.74 7.32
CA ASN A 46 -1.59 20.81 7.96
C ASN A 46 -0.46 20.15 8.77
N LYS A 47 0.77 20.26 8.26
CA LYS A 47 1.95 19.75 8.95
C LYS A 47 2.35 20.72 10.04
N ILE A 48 2.11 20.33 11.29
CA ILE A 48 2.56 21.08 12.46
C ILE A 48 4.05 20.84 12.65
N ASN A 49 4.85 21.90 12.60
CA ASN A 49 6.32 21.84 12.63
C ASN A 49 6.90 22.24 14.00
N SER A 50 6.07 22.77 14.91
CA SER A 50 6.51 23.21 16.23
C SER A 50 5.49 22.91 17.33
N LYS A 51 5.97 22.83 18.57
CA LYS A 51 5.11 22.62 19.75
C LYS A 51 4.13 23.79 19.96
N GLU A 52 4.55 25.01 19.61
CA GLU A 52 3.73 26.23 19.74
C GLU A 52 2.60 26.24 18.71
N GLU A 53 2.88 25.86 17.46
CA GLU A 53 1.87 25.67 16.41
C GLU A 53 0.87 24.56 16.76
N ALA A 54 1.32 23.49 17.45
CA ALA A 54 0.45 22.44 17.95
C ALA A 54 -0.53 22.94 19.03
N LEU A 55 -0.05 23.81 19.92
CA LEU A 55 -0.85 24.39 21.00
C LEU A 55 -1.88 25.38 20.43
N ASN A 56 -1.47 26.24 19.50
CA ASN A 56 -2.37 27.19 18.85
C ASN A 56 -3.49 26.48 18.08
N TRP A 57 -3.19 25.36 17.40
CA TRP A 57 -4.23 24.56 16.72
C TRP A 57 -5.23 23.92 17.68
N LEU A 58 -4.80 23.55 18.89
CA LEU A 58 -5.68 22.98 19.93
C LEU A 58 -6.52 24.05 20.65
N GLU A 59 -6.06 25.30 20.65
CA GLU A 59 -6.72 26.44 21.28
C GLU A 59 -7.75 27.14 20.35
N GLU A 60 -7.75 26.85 19.05
CA GLU A 60 -8.72 27.40 18.06
C GLU A 60 -10.17 26.85 18.21
N ASP A 61 -10.42 25.90 19.12
CA ASP A 61 -11.74 25.30 19.38
C ASP A 61 -12.56 25.98 20.53
N GLU A 62 -12.10 27.12 21.09
CA GLU A 62 -12.87 28.01 22.00
C GLU A 62 -13.43 29.26 21.31
#